data_AF-A0A7Z2YFK2-F1
#
_entry.id   AF-A0A7Z2YFK2-F1
#
_cell.length_a   1.000
_cell.length_b   1.000
_cell.length_c   1.000
_cell.angle_alpha   90.00
_cell.angle_beta   90.00
_cell.angle_gamma   90.00
#
_symmetry.space_group_name_H-M   'P 1'
#
loop_
_entity.id
_entity.type
_entity.pdbx_description
1 polymer ?
#
loop_
_entity_poly.entity_id
_entity_poly.type
_entity_poly.pdbx_seq_one_letter_code
_entity_poly.pdbx_strand_id
1 'polypeptide(L)' 'MSTLEQVIPEGYKQTKVGIIPIDWDVYTLGELSELTSSKRIFESDYVNDGVPFYRGQEIRVRFPVYAPIKQITTSV' A
#
# COMPACT_ATOMS: atom_id res chain seq x y z
N MET A 1 -22.48 -16.36 -28.61
CA MET A 1 -21.78 -15.79 -27.44
C MET A 1 -21.77 -14.28 -27.61
N SER A 2 -22.70 -13.55 -26.97
CA SER A 2 -22.76 -12.10 -27.14
C SER A 2 -21.74 -11.44 -26.22
N THR A 3 -20.74 -10.80 -26.81
CA THR A 3 -19.90 -9.83 -26.14
C THR A 3 -20.80 -8.68 -25.68
N LEU A 4 -20.91 -8.48 -24.37
CA LEU A 4 -21.61 -7.32 -23.81
C LEU A 4 -20.86 -6.06 -24.27
N GLU A 5 -21.48 -5.25 -25.12
CA GLU A 5 -20.96 -3.94 -25.50
C GLU A 5 -20.98 -3.06 -24.25
N GLN A 6 -19.79 -2.76 -23.71
CA GLN A 6 -19.65 -1.91 -22.55
C GLN A 6 -19.81 -0.45 -22.97
N VAL A 7 -20.95 0.17 -22.63
CA VAL A 7 -21.23 1.59 -22.89
C VAL A 7 -20.38 2.46 -21.96
N ILE A 8 -19.59 3.37 -22.53
CA ILE A 8 -18.78 4.33 -21.77
C ILE A 8 -19.65 5.56 -21.45
N PRO A 9 -19.88 5.91 -20.18
CA PRO A 9 -20.65 7.09 -19.80
C PRO A 9 -19.96 8.41 -20.21
N GLU A 10 -20.74 9.46 -20.42
CA GLU A 10 -20.21 10.80 -20.69
C GLU A 10 -19.32 11.29 -19.54
N GLY A 11 -18.15 11.85 -19.88
CA GLY A 11 -17.15 12.28 -18.89
C GLY A 11 -16.18 11.18 -18.42
N TYR A 12 -16.25 9.98 -19.00
CA TYR A 12 -15.34 8.87 -18.69
C TYR A 12 -14.54 8.42 -19.91
N LYS A 13 -13.37 7.81 -19.65
CA LYS A 13 -12.50 7.19 -20.65
C LYS A 13 -12.28 5.72 -20.33
N GLN A 14 -12.23 4.87 -21.36
CA GLN A 14 -11.81 3.48 -21.23
C GLN A 14 -10.28 3.39 -21.19
N THR A 15 -9.75 2.73 -20.17
CA THR A 15 -8.31 2.49 -20.01
C THR A 15 -8.03 1.00 -19.76
N LYS A 16 -6.74 0.63 -19.62
CA LYS A 16 -6.33 -0.74 -19.27
C LYS A 16 -6.82 -1.18 -17.88
N VAL A 17 -7.08 -0.24 -16.98
CA VAL A 17 -7.57 -0.52 -15.61
C VAL A 17 -9.09 -0.43 -15.50
N GLY A 18 -9.80 -0.12 -16.60
CA GLY A 18 -11.25 0.03 -16.65
C GLY A 18 -11.69 1.42 -17.08
N ILE A 19 -12.97 1.72 -16.85
CA ILE A 19 -13.56 3.03 -17.11
C ILE A 19 -13.25 3.95 -15.93
N ILE A 20 -12.59 5.07 -16.19
CA ILE A 20 -12.23 6.08 -15.19
C ILE A 20 -12.64 7.47 -15.68
N PRO A 21 -12.78 8.47 -14.79
CA PRO A 21 -13.06 9.84 -15.22
C PRO A 21 -12.06 10.35 -16.25
N ILE A 22 -12.51 11.20 -17.19
CA ILE A 22 -11.67 11.75 -18.27
C ILE A 22 -10.46 12.52 -17.71
N ASP A 23 -10.64 13.20 -16.58
CA ASP A 23 -9.64 14.04 -15.92
C ASP A 23 -8.60 13.24 -15.10
N TRP A 24 -8.79 11.93 -14.92
CA TRP A 24 -7.87 11.11 -14.13
C TRP A 24 -6.74 10.54 -14.96
N ASP A 25 -5.51 10.80 -14.59
CA ASP A 25 -4.35 10.17 -15.21
C ASP A 25 -4.10 8.77 -14.66
N VAL A 26 -3.49 7.91 -15.48
CA VAL A 26 -3.09 6.56 -15.10
C VAL A 26 -1.57 6.53 -14.96
N TYR A 27 -1.11 6.23 -13.75
CA TYR A 27 0.30 6.05 -13.43
C TYR A 27 0.54 4.63 -12.90
N THR A 28 1.75 4.15 -13.09
CA THR A 28 2.30 3.01 -12.36
C THR A 28 2.82 3.48 -10.99
N LEU A 29 2.81 2.61 -9.99
CA LEU A 29 3.27 2.99 -8.63
C LEU A 29 4.70 3.54 -8.63
N GLY A 30 5.58 3.00 -9.48
CA GLY A 30 6.96 3.44 -9.61
C GLY A 30 7.14 4.85 -10.22
N GLU A 31 6.11 5.40 -10.88
CA GLU A 31 6.14 6.79 -11.36
C GLU A 31 5.79 7.80 -10.25
N LEU A 32 5.08 7.36 -9.21
CA LEU A 32 4.63 8.21 -8.11
C LEU A 32 5.51 8.09 -6.86
N SER A 33 6.08 6.92 -6.62
CA SER A 33 6.92 6.68 -5.45
C SER A 33 7.97 5.59 -5.66
N GLU A 34 9.04 5.69 -4.88
CA GLU A 34 10.02 4.62 -4.77
C GLU A 34 9.45 3.48 -3.90
N LEU A 35 9.28 2.31 -4.51
CA LEU A 35 8.86 1.11 -3.81
C LEU A 35 10.09 0.46 -3.17
N THR A 36 10.26 0.65 -1.86
CA THR A 36 11.29 -0.02 -1.07
C THR A 36 10.76 -1.27 -0.39
N SER A 37 11.65 -2.22 -0.11
CA SER A 37 11.34 -3.42 0.69
C SER A 37 11.81 -3.23 2.12
N SER A 38 11.07 -3.82 3.08
CA SER A 38 11.49 -3.79 4.47
C SER A 38 12.67 -4.75 4.72
N LYS A 39 13.55 -4.35 5.63
CA LYS A 39 14.63 -5.21 6.12
C LYS A 39 14.05 -6.38 6.92
N ARG A 40 14.70 -7.54 6.84
CA ARG A 40 14.41 -8.66 7.75
C ARG A 40 14.85 -8.27 9.16
N ILE A 41 13.89 -8.15 10.08
CA ILE A 41 14.12 -7.77 11.47
C ILE A 41 14.18 -9.02 12.36
N PHE A 42 15.27 -9.16 13.12
CA PHE A 42 15.45 -10.17 14.15
C PHE A 42 15.12 -9.60 15.54
N GLU A 43 15.02 -10.48 16.54
CA GLU A 43 14.72 -10.04 17.91
C GLU A 43 15.79 -9.13 18.50
N SER A 44 17.05 -9.36 18.14
CA SER A 44 18.20 -8.52 18.53
C SER A 44 18.17 -7.10 17.98
N ASP A 45 17.35 -6.83 16.94
CA ASP A 45 17.26 -5.51 16.32
C ASP A 45 16.26 -4.59 17.05
N TYR A 46 15.49 -5.13 18.01
CA TYR A 46 14.52 -4.35 18.77
C TYR A 46 15.22 -3.46 19.79
N VAL A 47 14.79 -2.20 19.82
CA VAL A 47 15.27 -1.17 20.75
C VAL A 47 14.09 -0.57 21.51
N ASN A 48 14.38 0.05 22.65
CA ASN A 48 13.36 0.73 23.45
C ASN A 48 12.96 2.10 22.86
N ASP A 49 13.86 2.75 22.13
CA ASP A 49 13.66 4.05 21.48
C ASP A 49 14.29 4.02 20.07
N GLY A 50 13.47 4.15 19.04
CA GLY A 50 13.82 3.96 17.64
C GLY A 50 12.62 4.17 16.71
N VAL A 51 12.68 3.61 15.51
CA VAL A 51 11.60 3.74 14.52
C VAL A 51 10.52 2.69 14.77
N PRO A 52 9.23 3.07 14.81
CA PRO A 52 8.12 2.13 14.92
C PRO A 52 8.13 1.09 13.79
N PHE A 53 8.10 -0.19 14.15
CA PHE A 53 8.08 -1.31 13.20
C PHE A 53 6.74 -2.05 13.27
N TYR A 54 6.02 -2.07 12.15
CA TYR A 54 4.73 -2.74 12.01
C TYR A 54 4.87 -3.99 11.15
N ARG A 55 4.32 -5.11 11.62
CA ARG A 55 4.18 -6.33 10.80
C ARG A 55 2.71 -6.50 10.42
N GLY A 56 2.44 -7.51 9.59
CA GLY A 56 1.09 -7.80 9.15
C GLY A 56 0.12 -8.12 10.29
N GLN A 57 0.59 -8.59 11.45
CA GLN A 57 -0.29 -8.83 12.60
C GLN A 57 -0.83 -7.53 13.18
N GLU A 58 0.02 -6.53 13.33
CA GLU A 58 -0.35 -5.22 13.89
C GLU A 58 -1.31 -4.48 12.95
N ILE A 59 -1.14 -4.63 11.62
CA ILE A 59 -2.02 -4.03 10.61
C ILE A 59 -3.40 -4.73 10.52
N ARG A 60 -3.44 -6.05 10.76
CA ARG A 60 -4.67 -6.85 10.57
C ARG A 60 -5.72 -6.61 11.67
N VAL A 61 -5.32 -6.09 12.83
CA VAL A 61 -6.23 -5.96 13.98
C VAL A 61 -6.94 -4.61 13.93
N ARG A 62 -8.28 -4.63 13.85
CA ARG A 62 -9.16 -3.45 13.76
C ARG A 62 -9.09 -2.53 14.99
N PHE A 63 -8.60 -3.03 16.12
CA PHE A 63 -8.38 -2.31 17.37
C PHE A 63 -7.16 -2.91 18.10
N PRO A 64 -5.98 -2.26 18.11
CA PRO A 64 -4.83 -2.80 18.81
C PRO A 64 -5.12 -2.82 20.31
N VAL A 65 -5.28 -4.01 20.88
CA VAL A 65 -5.32 -4.21 22.32
C VAL A 65 -3.91 -3.97 22.84
N TYR A 66 -3.60 -2.71 23.21
CA TYR A 66 -2.50 -2.21 24.07
C TYR A 66 -1.12 -2.88 24.02
N ALA A 67 -0.75 -3.62 22.97
CA ALA A 67 0.60 -4.14 22.82
C ALA A 67 1.52 -2.98 22.40
N PRO A 68 2.62 -2.72 23.13
CA PRO A 68 3.55 -1.67 22.75
C PRO A 68 4.12 -1.96 21.36
N ILE A 69 4.10 -0.95 20.49
CA ILE A 69 4.68 -1.05 19.15
C ILE A 69 6.18 -1.26 19.32
N LYS A 70 6.69 -2.34 18.70
CA LYS A 70 8.12 -2.62 18.72
C LYS A 70 8.86 -1.58 17.90
N GLN A 71 10.04 -1.18 18.37
CA GLN A 71 10.87 -0.17 17.71
C GLN A 71 12.19 -0.80 17.25
N ILE A 72 12.73 -0.33 16.12
CA ILE A 72 13.97 -0.83 15.52
C ILE A 72 14.96 0.33 15.30
N THR A 73 16.24 0.01 15.21
CA THR A 73 17.28 1.01 14.89
C THR A 73 17.12 1.57 13.47
N THR A 74 17.48 2.84 13.27
CA THR A 74 17.50 3.55 11.97
C THR A 74 18.65 3.15 11.06
N SER A 75 19.52 2.22 11.48
CA SER A 75 20.59 1.68 10.64
C SER A 75 20.02 0.76 9.56
N VAL A 76 19.41 1.39 8.55
CA VAL A 76 19.12 0.84 7.22
C VAL A 76 20.42 0.52 6.50
#